data_AF-D6RIL6-F1
#
_entry.id   AF-D6RIL6-F1
#
_cell.length_a   1.000
_cell.length_b   1.000
_cell.length_c   1.000
_cell.angle_alpha   90.00
_cell.angle_beta   90.00
_cell.angle_gamma   90.00
#
_symmetry.space_group_name_H-M   'P 1'
#
loop_
_entity.id
_entity.type
_entity.pdbx_description
1 polymer ?
#
loop_
_entity_poly.entity_id
_entity_poly.type
_entity_poly.pdbx_seq_one_letter_code
_entity_poly.pdbx_strand_id
1 'polypeptide(L)'
;MAGYLRAVSSLCRASGSARTWAPAALTVPSWPEQPRRHYAEKRIKVEKPVVEMDGDEMTRIIWQFIKEKLILPHVDVQLKYFDLGLPNRDQTNDQVTIDSALATQKYSVAVKCATITPDEARVEEFKLKKMWKSPNGTIRNILGGTVFREPIICKNIPRLVPGWTKPITIGRHAHGDQYKATDFVVDRAGTFKLVFTPKDGSSAKEWEVYNFPAGGVGMGMYNTDEESRSLMEVLLALALALGPWQSGSFQPGGHAMPALPTVHFGLRAQLLPVLYPEEMAALLEHQEHHSEGL
;
A
#
# COMPACT_ATOMS: atom_id res chain seq x y z
N MET A 1 -65.58 29.63 18.24
CA MET A 1 -65.66 30.98 18.84
C MET A 1 -64.51 31.81 18.27
N ALA A 2 -64.88 32.81 17.46
CA ALA A 2 -64.18 34.04 17.10
C ALA A 2 -62.67 33.99 16.75
N GLY A 3 -62.37 34.31 15.49
CA GLY A 3 -61.10 34.94 15.12
C GLY A 3 -61.09 36.41 15.52
N TYR A 4 -59.90 36.99 15.64
CA TYR A 4 -59.68 38.43 15.49
C TYR A 4 -58.33 38.69 14.83
N LEU A 5 -58.37 39.61 13.89
CA LEU A 5 -57.36 40.03 12.93
C LEU A 5 -56.90 41.45 13.30
N ARG A 6 -55.67 41.79 12.87
CA ARG A 6 -55.09 43.15 12.64
C ARG A 6 -54.70 43.95 13.88
N ALA A 7 -53.73 44.87 13.85
CA ALA A 7 -52.60 45.22 13.00
C ALA A 7 -52.02 46.50 13.64
N VAL A 8 -50.70 46.66 13.74
CA VAL A 8 -50.10 48.02 13.78
C VAL A 8 -48.78 48.00 13.03
N SER A 9 -48.76 48.75 11.93
CA SER A 9 -47.59 49.23 11.21
C SER A 9 -46.92 50.37 11.99
N SER A 10 -45.60 50.35 12.13
CA SER A 10 -44.82 51.60 12.20
C SER A 10 -43.45 51.42 11.56
N LEU A 11 -43.12 52.38 10.70
CA LEU A 11 -41.91 52.46 9.91
C LEU A 11 -40.72 52.89 10.79
N CYS A 12 -39.59 52.20 10.67
CA CYS A 12 -38.28 52.83 10.84
C CYS A 12 -37.39 52.43 9.65
N ARG A 13 -36.99 53.46 8.91
CA ARG A 13 -36.06 53.40 7.79
C ARG A 13 -34.64 53.32 8.39
N ALA A 14 -33.89 52.26 8.11
CA ALA A 14 -32.46 52.21 8.37
C ALA A 14 -31.76 51.48 7.23
N SER A 15 -30.88 52.23 6.56
CA SER A 15 -29.92 51.81 5.54
C SER A 15 -29.00 50.70 6.05
N GLY A 16 -28.87 49.61 5.28
CA GLY A 16 -27.91 48.55 5.56
C GLY A 16 -27.47 47.88 4.26
N SER A 17 -26.20 48.03 3.93
CA SER A 17 -25.49 47.45 2.79
C SER A 17 -25.78 45.96 2.57
N ALA A 18 -26.12 45.56 1.35
CA ALA A 18 -26.14 44.18 0.92
C ALA A 18 -24.73 43.57 1.07
N ARG A 19 -24.55 42.63 2.00
CA ARG A 19 -23.37 41.77 2.04
C ARG A 19 -23.60 40.61 1.07
N THR A 20 -22.90 40.64 -0.04
CA THR A 20 -22.74 39.49 -0.94
C THR A 20 -21.94 38.40 -0.20
N TRP A 21 -22.50 37.20 -0.12
CA TRP A 21 -21.83 36.04 0.43
C TRP A 21 -20.86 35.50 -0.65
N ALA A 22 -19.56 35.72 -0.47
CA ALA A 22 -18.53 35.09 -1.28
C ALA A 22 -18.39 33.61 -0.86
N PRO A 23 -18.18 32.66 -1.79
CA PRO A 23 -18.00 31.27 -1.44
C PRO A 23 -16.67 31.11 -0.69
N ALA A 24 -16.70 30.38 0.42
CA ALA A 24 -15.51 30.08 1.21
C ALA A 24 -14.51 29.29 0.33
N ALA A 25 -13.37 29.91 0.02
CA ALA A 25 -12.26 29.22 -0.61
C ALA A 25 -11.80 28.09 0.32
N LEU A 26 -11.80 26.86 -0.18
CA LEU A 26 -11.22 25.70 0.48
C LEU A 26 -9.72 25.95 0.65
N THR A 27 -9.31 26.32 1.86
CA THR A 27 -7.90 26.40 2.22
C THR A 27 -7.36 24.98 2.39
N VAL A 28 -6.30 24.67 1.65
CA VAL A 28 -5.53 23.42 1.81
C VAL A 28 -4.98 23.39 3.24
N PRO A 29 -5.08 22.27 3.99
CA PRO A 29 -4.50 22.20 5.33
C PRO A 29 -2.99 22.45 5.24
N SER A 30 -2.52 23.52 5.87
CA SER A 30 -1.08 23.77 6.02
C SER A 30 -0.55 22.86 7.11
N TRP A 31 0.17 21.81 6.71
CA TRP A 31 0.86 20.92 7.63
C TRP A 31 1.95 21.71 8.39
N PRO A 32 2.05 21.56 9.73
CA PRO A 32 3.08 22.26 10.49
C PRO A 32 4.46 21.81 10.02
N GLU A 33 5.25 22.77 9.54
CA GLU A 33 6.64 22.56 9.15
C GLU A 33 7.44 22.24 10.41
N GLN A 34 8.03 21.04 10.49
CA GLN A 34 8.83 20.63 11.65
C GLN A 34 10.06 21.54 11.81
N PRO A 35 10.49 21.84 13.06
CA PRO A 35 11.65 22.69 13.31
C PRO A 35 12.90 22.14 12.62
N ARG A 36 13.46 22.92 11.69
CA ARG A 36 14.70 22.56 10.99
C ARG A 36 15.88 22.60 11.98
N ARG A 37 16.34 21.43 12.40
CA ARG A 37 17.64 21.30 13.08
C ARG A 37 18.75 21.69 12.10
N HIS A 38 19.75 22.43 12.56
CA HIS A 38 20.91 22.82 11.76
C HIS A 38 21.83 21.61 11.55
N TYR A 39 21.69 20.98 10.39
CA TYR A 39 22.60 19.93 9.93
C TYR A 39 23.73 20.53 9.09
N ALA A 40 24.86 19.82 8.96
CA ALA A 40 26.01 20.26 8.19
C ALA A 40 25.64 20.58 6.73
N GLU A 41 26.35 21.52 6.09
CA GLU A 41 26.01 22.04 4.76
C GLU A 41 26.27 21.06 3.60
N LYS A 42 27.09 20.01 3.80
CA LYS A 42 27.49 19.03 2.77
C LYS A 42 26.54 17.82 2.65
N ARG A 43 25.23 18.02 2.82
CA ARG A 43 24.24 16.94 2.69
C ARG A 43 23.91 16.62 1.22
N ILE A 44 23.65 15.35 0.94
CA ILE A 44 23.15 14.88 -0.37
C ILE A 44 21.77 15.52 -0.60
N LYS A 45 21.63 16.25 -1.70
CA LYS A 45 20.36 16.91 -2.06
C LYS A 45 19.45 15.91 -2.76
N VAL A 46 18.20 15.83 -2.30
CA VAL A 46 17.17 14.99 -2.93
C VAL A 46 16.08 15.91 -3.49
N GLU A 47 15.81 15.77 -4.79
CA GLU A 47 14.88 16.65 -5.51
C GLU A 47 13.41 16.42 -5.13
N LYS A 48 13.01 15.14 -5.05
CA LYS A 48 11.62 14.74 -4.77
C LYS A 48 11.45 14.32 -3.31
N PRO A 49 10.28 14.56 -2.71
CA PRO A 49 10.01 14.14 -1.35
C PRO A 49 9.85 12.63 -1.23
N VAL A 50 10.02 12.12 -0.01
CA VAL A 50 9.72 10.73 0.37
C VAL A 50 8.60 10.73 1.41
N VAL A 51 7.63 9.83 1.27
CA VAL A 51 6.60 9.61 2.28
C VAL A 51 7.19 8.83 3.45
N GLU A 52 7.02 9.36 4.65
CA GLU A 52 7.46 8.71 5.88
C GLU A 52 6.24 8.29 6.68
N MET A 53 6.13 6.99 6.96
CA MET A 53 5.08 6.42 7.79
C MET A 53 5.69 5.93 9.10
N ASP A 54 5.47 6.66 10.20
CA ASP A 54 5.95 6.27 11.53
C ASP A 54 5.13 5.10 12.10
N GLY A 55 5.60 4.51 13.20
CA GLY A 55 5.08 3.25 13.71
C GLY A 55 4.98 3.20 15.23
N ASP A 56 5.07 1.98 15.76
CA ASP A 56 4.76 1.65 17.15
C ASP A 56 5.95 1.00 17.89
N GLU A 57 5.82 0.93 19.22
CA GLU A 57 6.69 0.18 20.15
C GLU A 57 8.19 0.43 19.93
N MET A 58 9.02 -0.63 20.01
CA MET A 58 10.47 -0.56 19.85
C MET A 58 10.87 -0.04 18.48
N THR A 59 10.09 -0.36 17.44
CA THR A 59 10.41 0.09 16.09
C THR A 59 10.29 1.61 15.94
N ARG A 60 9.36 2.26 16.64
CA ARG A 60 9.26 3.73 16.66
C ARG A 60 10.51 4.38 17.25
N ILE A 61 11.05 3.83 18.33
CA ILE A 61 12.27 4.34 18.98
C ILE A 61 13.47 4.19 18.05
N ILE A 62 13.63 3.01 17.44
CA ILE A 62 14.72 2.74 16.50
C ILE A 62 14.57 3.63 15.25
N TRP A 63 13.35 3.84 14.77
CA TRP A 63 13.05 4.68 13.61
C TRP A 63 13.53 6.12 13.81
N GLN A 64 13.25 6.69 14.99
CA GLN A 64 13.75 8.02 15.35
C GLN A 64 15.28 8.08 15.31
N PHE A 65 15.97 7.07 15.85
CA PHE A 65 17.43 7.01 15.81
C PHE A 65 17.95 6.96 14.38
N ILE A 66 17.41 6.05 13.54
CA ILE A 66 17.81 5.92 12.13
C ILE A 66 17.66 7.26 11.41
N LYS A 67 16.48 7.89 11.52
CA LYS A 67 16.19 9.16 10.87
C LYS A 67 17.13 10.27 11.34
N GLU A 68 17.25 10.48 12.65
CA GLU A 68 17.99 11.62 13.20
C GLU A 68 19.51 11.46 13.17
N LYS A 69 20.03 10.23 13.24
CA LYS A 69 21.48 9.98 13.35
C LYS A 69 22.10 9.43 12.08
N LEU A 70 21.35 8.71 11.25
CA LEU A 70 21.90 8.04 10.07
C LEU A 70 21.44 8.65 8.75
N ILE A 71 20.24 9.26 8.70
CA ILE A 71 19.71 9.82 7.45
C ILE A 71 19.87 11.34 7.38
N LEU A 72 19.17 12.09 8.24
CA LEU A 72 19.09 13.56 8.14
C LEU A 72 20.44 14.31 8.30
N PRO A 73 21.45 13.79 9.02
CA PRO A 73 22.78 14.39 9.03
C PRO A 73 23.51 14.35 7.68
N HIS A 74 23.14 13.41 6.81
CA HIS A 74 23.84 13.13 5.55
C HIS A 74 22.99 13.42 4.31
N VAL A 75 21.66 13.42 4.44
CA VAL A 75 20.71 13.58 3.33
C VAL A 75 19.74 14.72 3.62
N ASP A 76 19.65 15.66 2.69
CA ASP A 76 18.68 16.75 2.69
C ASP A 76 17.49 16.35 1.83
N VAL A 77 16.58 15.60 2.44
CA VAL A 77 15.36 15.07 1.82
C VAL A 77 14.13 15.68 2.47
N GLN A 78 13.13 16.01 1.66
CA GLN A 78 11.83 16.44 2.15
C GLN A 78 11.00 15.22 2.54
N LEU A 79 10.64 15.10 3.81
CA LEU A 79 9.81 14.01 4.31
C LEU A 79 8.35 14.47 4.42
N LYS A 80 7.44 13.74 3.77
CA LYS A 80 6.00 13.88 3.97
C LYS A 80 5.59 12.92 5.08
N TYR A 81 5.53 13.43 6.30
CA TYR A 81 5.37 12.65 7.51
C TYR A 81 3.90 12.31 7.80
N PHE A 82 3.65 11.03 8.09
CA PHE A 82 2.38 10.48 8.53
C PHE A 82 2.63 9.60 9.76
N ASP A 83 2.00 9.93 10.88
CA ASP A 83 2.12 9.12 12.10
C ASP A 83 1.11 7.96 12.05
N LEU A 84 1.56 6.75 11.70
CA LEU A 84 0.72 5.56 11.74
C LEU A 84 0.77 4.82 13.08
N GLY A 85 1.34 5.45 14.12
CA GLY A 85 1.24 4.96 15.49
C GLY A 85 -0.22 4.75 15.88
N LEU A 86 -0.49 3.67 16.60
CA LEU A 86 -1.83 3.23 16.97
C LEU A 86 -2.67 4.34 17.64
N PRO A 87 -2.13 5.18 18.55
CA PRO A 87 -2.90 6.30 19.11
C PRO A 87 -3.36 7.32 18.06
N ASN A 88 -2.51 7.68 17.10
CA ASN A 88 -2.88 8.65 16.07
C ASN A 88 -3.85 8.07 15.03
N ARG A 89 -3.70 6.77 14.71
CA ARG A 89 -4.70 6.06 13.90
C ARG A 89 -6.05 6.04 14.60
N ASP A 90 -6.10 5.73 15.89
CA ASP A 90 -7.37 5.79 16.62
C ASP A 90 -7.97 7.20 16.66
N GLN A 91 -7.14 8.22 16.92
CA GLN A 91 -7.56 9.63 16.93
C GLN A 91 -8.18 10.06 15.60
N THR A 92 -7.57 9.69 14.47
CA THR A 92 -7.98 10.06 13.12
C THR A 92 -8.99 9.11 12.49
N ASN A 93 -9.52 8.14 13.25
CA ASN A 93 -10.39 7.08 12.74
C ASN A 93 -9.78 6.30 11.57
N ASP A 94 -8.47 6.07 11.63
CA ASP A 94 -7.61 5.40 10.65
C ASP A 94 -7.45 6.15 9.31
N GLN A 95 -7.93 7.40 9.22
CA GLN A 95 -7.79 8.22 8.01
C GLN A 95 -6.33 8.51 7.66
N VAL A 96 -5.45 8.68 8.66
CA VAL A 96 -4.01 8.90 8.43
C VAL A 96 -3.35 7.76 7.64
N THR A 97 -3.84 6.53 7.79
CA THR A 97 -3.37 5.36 7.03
C THR A 97 -3.71 5.50 5.56
N ILE A 98 -4.94 5.92 5.24
CA ILE A 98 -5.40 6.15 3.86
C ILE A 98 -4.63 7.32 3.24
N ASP A 99 -4.51 8.43 3.96
CA ASP A 99 -3.83 9.63 3.48
C ASP A 99 -2.36 9.35 3.16
N SER A 100 -1.69 8.52 3.97
CA SER A 100 -0.31 8.11 3.72
C SER A 100 -0.16 7.27 2.44
N ALA A 101 -1.13 6.42 2.13
CA ALA A 101 -1.14 5.62 0.90
C ALA A 101 -1.38 6.50 -0.34
N LEU A 102 -2.33 7.44 -0.27
CA LEU A 102 -2.59 8.42 -1.34
C LEU A 102 -1.38 9.35 -1.57
N ALA A 103 -0.71 9.76 -0.49
CA ALA A 103 0.54 10.50 -0.60
C ALA A 103 1.64 9.66 -1.29
N THR A 104 1.65 8.35 -1.05
CA THR A 104 2.59 7.43 -1.71
C THR A 104 2.30 7.32 -3.21
N GLN A 105 1.03 7.26 -3.63
CA GLN A 105 0.69 7.33 -5.05
C GLN A 105 1.18 8.64 -5.68
N LYS A 106 1.02 9.76 -4.96
CA LYS A 106 1.44 11.10 -5.42
C LYS A 106 2.96 11.27 -5.52
N TYR A 107 3.72 10.73 -4.57
CA TYR A 107 5.16 10.95 -4.43
C TYR A 107 6.02 9.71 -4.76
N SER A 108 5.38 8.62 -5.18
CA SER A 108 5.95 7.34 -5.65
C SER A 108 6.70 6.50 -4.62
N VAL A 109 7.36 7.11 -3.63
CA VAL A 109 8.25 6.41 -2.68
C VAL A 109 7.79 6.63 -1.25
N ALA A 110 7.64 5.53 -0.52
CA ALA A 110 7.37 5.52 0.92
C ALA A 110 8.36 4.66 1.68
N VAL A 111 8.67 5.07 2.90
CA VAL A 111 9.38 4.28 3.90
C VAL A 111 8.49 4.15 5.14
N LYS A 112 8.34 2.93 5.64
CA LYS A 112 7.35 2.61 6.67
C LYS A 112 7.97 1.87 7.86
N CYS A 113 7.68 2.36 9.05
CA CYS A 113 7.96 1.71 10.32
C CYS A 113 6.90 0.61 10.63
N ALA A 114 7.25 -0.37 11.47
CA ALA A 114 6.32 -1.42 11.86
C ALA A 114 5.20 -0.84 12.75
N THR A 115 3.98 -1.36 12.59
CA THR A 115 2.76 -0.84 13.21
C THR A 115 1.96 -1.97 13.82
N ILE A 116 1.33 -1.73 14.98
CA ILE A 116 0.44 -2.68 15.64
C ILE A 116 -0.80 -2.91 14.75
N THR A 117 -1.22 -4.16 14.60
CA THR A 117 -2.59 -4.48 14.14
C THR A 117 -3.35 -4.92 15.38
N PRO A 118 -4.30 -4.13 15.90
CA PRO A 118 -4.90 -4.41 17.19
C PRO A 118 -5.80 -5.65 17.13
N ASP A 119 -5.66 -6.51 18.13
CA ASP A 119 -6.60 -7.56 18.50
C ASP A 119 -7.45 -7.10 19.71
N GLU A 120 -8.27 -7.97 20.28
CA GLU A 120 -9.11 -7.67 21.44
C GLU A 120 -8.28 -7.16 22.63
N ALA A 121 -7.13 -7.77 22.89
CA ALA A 121 -6.25 -7.36 23.98
C ALA A 121 -5.69 -5.95 23.76
N ARG A 122 -5.27 -5.63 22.54
CA ARG A 122 -4.79 -4.28 22.20
C ARG A 122 -5.91 -3.23 22.23
N VAL A 123 -7.15 -3.61 21.92
CA VAL A 123 -8.32 -2.71 22.09
C VAL A 123 -8.49 -2.31 23.55
N GLU A 124 -8.38 -3.27 24.47
CA GLU A 124 -8.45 -3.00 25.91
C GLU A 124 -7.26 -2.19 26.43
N GLU A 125 -6.03 -2.57 26.05
CA GLU A 125 -4.79 -1.92 26.47
C GLU A 125 -4.77 -0.44 26.08
N PHE A 126 -5.09 -0.13 24.82
CA PHE A 126 -5.02 1.22 24.28
C PHE A 126 -6.35 1.98 24.35
N LYS A 127 -7.42 1.36 24.88
CA LYS A 127 -8.78 1.93 24.94
C LYS A 127 -9.27 2.42 23.57
N LEU A 128 -9.08 1.59 22.55
CA LEU A 128 -9.39 1.96 21.16
C LEU A 128 -10.90 2.10 20.93
N LYS A 129 -11.28 2.98 20.01
CA LYS A 129 -12.69 3.13 19.58
C LYS A 129 -13.24 1.85 18.94
N LYS A 130 -12.39 1.13 18.22
CA LYS A 130 -12.69 -0.15 17.57
C LYS A 130 -11.40 -0.90 17.24
N MET A 131 -11.54 -2.15 16.85
CA MET A 131 -10.46 -2.95 16.28
C MET A 131 -10.15 -2.47 14.85
N TRP A 132 -9.14 -1.61 14.71
CA TRP A 132 -8.72 -1.08 13.41
C TRP A 132 -8.06 -2.15 12.53
N LYS A 133 -8.27 -2.05 11.22
CA LYS A 133 -7.63 -2.95 10.24
C LYS A 133 -6.11 -2.73 10.22
N SER A 134 -5.39 -3.71 9.68
CA SER A 134 -3.92 -3.60 9.53
C SER A 134 -3.56 -2.46 8.56
N PRO A 135 -2.69 -1.51 8.96
CA PRO A 135 -2.24 -0.45 8.06
C PRO A 135 -1.57 -1.00 6.80
N ASN A 136 -0.83 -2.10 6.94
CA ASN A 136 -0.17 -2.75 5.81
C ASN A 136 -1.20 -3.28 4.79
N GLY A 137 -2.33 -3.81 5.26
CA GLY A 137 -3.42 -4.28 4.40
C GLY A 137 -4.07 -3.11 3.67
N THR A 138 -4.42 -2.05 4.40
CA THR A 138 -5.01 -0.83 3.81
C THR A 138 -4.11 -0.21 2.74
N ILE A 139 -2.81 -0.02 3.03
CA ILE A 139 -1.86 0.56 2.08
C ILE A 139 -1.71 -0.30 0.83
N ARG A 140 -1.53 -1.62 0.98
CA ARG A 140 -1.45 -2.55 -0.17
C ARG A 140 -2.71 -2.54 -1.01
N ASN A 141 -3.88 -2.45 -0.38
CA ASN A 141 -5.14 -2.41 -1.09
C ASN A 141 -5.32 -1.14 -1.93
N ILE A 142 -4.72 -0.03 -1.50
CA ILE A 142 -4.75 1.25 -2.22
C ILE A 142 -3.69 1.29 -3.33
N LEU A 143 -2.48 0.80 -3.03
CA LEU A 143 -1.35 0.85 -3.97
C LEU A 143 -1.36 -0.28 -5.01
N GLY A 144 -1.88 -1.45 -4.66
CA GLY A 144 -1.71 -2.67 -5.44
C GLY A 144 -0.27 -3.20 -5.43
N GLY A 145 -0.02 -4.25 -6.22
CA GLY A 145 1.33 -4.71 -6.56
C GLY A 145 1.84 -5.92 -5.78
N THR A 146 3.16 -6.15 -5.89
CA THR A 146 3.85 -7.35 -5.37
C THR A 146 4.84 -6.96 -4.29
N VAL A 147 4.83 -7.69 -3.17
CA VAL A 147 5.79 -7.49 -2.06
C VAL A 147 6.97 -8.43 -2.22
N PHE A 148 8.15 -7.88 -2.47
CA PHE A 148 9.39 -8.64 -2.49
C PHE A 148 10.03 -8.70 -1.11
N ARG A 149 10.47 -9.90 -0.72
CA ARG A 149 11.21 -10.14 0.53
C ARG A 149 12.50 -10.88 0.21
N GLU A 150 13.62 -10.31 0.61
CA GLU A 150 14.95 -10.86 0.41
C GLU A 150 15.73 -10.85 1.75
N PRO A 151 16.52 -11.88 2.08
CA PRO A 151 17.34 -11.88 3.28
C PRO A 151 18.56 -10.97 3.14
N ILE A 152 18.89 -10.23 4.20
CA ILE A 152 20.19 -9.57 4.33
C ILE A 152 21.20 -10.59 4.84
N ILE A 153 22.17 -10.98 4.00
CA ILE A 153 23.14 -12.05 4.32
C ILE A 153 24.36 -11.48 5.05
N CYS A 154 24.61 -11.98 6.25
CA CYS A 154 25.83 -11.72 7.02
C CYS A 154 26.76 -12.92 6.97
N LYS A 155 28.02 -12.74 6.55
CA LYS A 155 29.01 -13.84 6.38
C LYS A 155 29.25 -14.64 7.66
N ASN A 156 29.09 -14.00 8.82
CA ASN A 156 29.34 -14.56 10.14
C ASN A 156 28.09 -15.16 10.80
N ILE A 157 26.93 -15.17 10.13
CA ILE A 157 25.69 -15.76 10.66
C ILE A 157 25.39 -17.06 9.88
N PRO A 158 25.46 -18.24 10.51
CA PRO A 158 25.11 -19.49 9.86
C PRO A 158 23.61 -19.53 9.52
N ARG A 159 23.27 -20.16 8.39
CA ARG A 159 21.88 -20.30 7.94
C ARG A 159 21.29 -21.59 8.46
N LEU A 160 19.98 -21.58 8.73
CA LEU A 160 19.24 -22.74 9.21
C LEU A 160 19.30 -23.92 8.22
N VAL A 161 19.23 -23.61 6.92
CA VAL A 161 19.39 -24.59 5.84
C VAL A 161 20.78 -24.40 5.23
N PRO A 162 21.76 -25.28 5.51
CA PRO A 162 23.15 -25.09 5.09
C PRO A 162 23.33 -25.03 3.57
N GLY A 163 22.49 -25.76 2.82
CA GLY A 163 22.54 -25.80 1.36
C GLY A 163 22.10 -24.51 0.66
N TRP A 164 21.46 -23.57 1.36
CA TRP A 164 21.13 -22.26 0.80
C TRP A 164 22.38 -21.40 0.71
N THR A 165 23.11 -21.47 -0.39
CA THR A 165 24.34 -20.69 -0.60
C THR A 165 24.09 -19.34 -1.28
N LYS A 166 22.89 -19.13 -1.82
CA LYS A 166 22.42 -17.90 -2.48
C LYS A 166 21.16 -17.39 -1.80
N PRO A 167 20.87 -16.07 -1.86
CA PRO A 167 19.61 -15.53 -1.34
C PRO A 167 18.41 -16.09 -2.12
N ILE A 168 17.27 -16.14 -1.44
CA ILE A 168 15.98 -16.51 -2.03
C ILE A 168 15.06 -15.30 -1.85
N THR A 169 14.54 -14.79 -2.95
CA THR A 169 13.64 -13.63 -2.97
C THR A 169 12.22 -14.12 -3.20
N ILE A 170 11.32 -13.79 -2.27
CA ILE A 170 9.91 -14.16 -2.34
C ILE A 170 9.14 -12.97 -2.89
N GLY A 171 8.56 -13.12 -4.08
CA GLY A 171 7.54 -12.23 -4.60
C GLY A 171 6.17 -12.66 -4.10
N ARG A 172 5.60 -11.89 -3.18
CA ARG A 172 4.28 -12.18 -2.59
C ARG A 172 3.21 -11.34 -3.27
N HIS A 173 2.18 -12.01 -3.79
CA HIS A 173 0.96 -11.36 -4.24
C HIS A 173 0.28 -10.62 -3.08
N ALA A 174 0.05 -9.32 -3.22
CA ALA A 174 -0.45 -8.47 -2.14
C ALA A 174 -1.91 -8.04 -2.34
N HIS A 175 -2.69 -8.80 -3.11
CA HIS A 175 -4.10 -8.55 -3.41
C HIS A 175 -4.97 -9.78 -3.14
N GLY A 176 -6.19 -9.54 -2.62
CA GLY A 176 -7.25 -10.55 -2.58
C GLY A 176 -7.06 -11.62 -1.51
N ASP A 177 -7.54 -12.82 -1.82
CA ASP A 177 -7.43 -14.04 -1.02
C ASP A 177 -7.88 -13.83 0.44
N GLN A 178 -7.22 -14.45 1.41
CA GLN A 178 -7.60 -14.33 2.83
C GLN A 178 -7.53 -12.89 3.36
N TYR A 179 -6.78 -11.99 2.71
CA TYR A 179 -6.62 -10.61 3.17
C TYR A 179 -7.82 -9.71 2.84
N LYS A 180 -8.71 -10.16 1.94
CA LYS A 180 -9.98 -9.51 1.61
C LYS A 180 -11.16 -10.49 1.67
N ALA A 181 -11.01 -11.55 2.45
CA ALA A 181 -12.08 -12.51 2.67
C ALA A 181 -13.19 -11.90 3.55
N THR A 182 -14.39 -12.45 3.39
CA THR A 182 -15.49 -12.28 4.34
C THR A 182 -15.72 -13.62 5.03
N ASP A 183 -15.59 -13.64 6.33
CA ASP A 183 -15.75 -14.81 7.18
C ASP A 183 -16.87 -14.62 8.21
N PHE A 184 -17.43 -15.73 8.69
CA PHE A 184 -18.49 -15.72 9.69
C PHE A 184 -18.54 -17.04 10.47
N VAL A 185 -19.05 -16.96 11.69
CA VAL A 185 -19.38 -18.12 12.53
C VAL A 185 -20.81 -18.55 12.24
N VAL A 186 -21.00 -19.85 12.08
CA VAL A 186 -22.31 -20.49 11.95
C VAL A 186 -22.73 -20.98 13.33
N ASP A 187 -23.78 -20.40 13.91
CA ASP A 187 -24.26 -20.71 15.26
C ASP A 187 -25.34 -21.80 15.31
N ARG A 188 -25.89 -22.19 14.15
CA ARG A 188 -26.99 -23.16 14.01
C ARG A 188 -26.97 -23.84 12.63
N ALA A 189 -27.77 -24.89 12.46
CA ALA A 189 -27.91 -25.57 11.19
C ALA A 189 -28.40 -24.64 10.06
N GLY A 190 -27.90 -24.85 8.83
CA GLY A 190 -28.30 -24.06 7.66
C GLY A 190 -27.40 -24.27 6.43
N THR A 191 -27.87 -23.83 5.26
CA THR A 191 -27.14 -23.97 3.99
C THR A 191 -26.32 -22.72 3.67
N PHE A 192 -25.01 -22.89 3.46
CA PHE A 192 -24.14 -21.86 2.93
C PHE A 192 -24.05 -21.96 1.40
N LYS A 193 -24.33 -20.85 0.72
CA LYS A 193 -24.27 -20.72 -0.74
C LYS A 193 -23.43 -19.52 -1.17
N LEU A 194 -22.86 -19.59 -2.36
CA LEU A 194 -22.26 -18.47 -3.08
C LEU A 194 -23.18 -18.05 -4.23
N VAL A 195 -23.32 -16.74 -4.43
CA VAL A 195 -24.15 -16.17 -5.50
C VAL A 195 -23.29 -15.17 -6.28
N PHE A 196 -23.25 -15.33 -7.60
CA PHE A 196 -22.65 -14.37 -8.52
C PHE A 196 -23.73 -13.73 -9.39
N THR A 197 -23.85 -12.41 -9.30
CA THR A 197 -24.81 -11.62 -10.09
C THR A 197 -24.06 -10.81 -11.15
N PRO A 198 -24.13 -11.19 -12.42
CA PRO A 198 -23.51 -10.43 -13.51
C PRO A 198 -24.04 -8.99 -13.60
N LYS A 199 -23.17 -8.02 -13.87
CA LYS A 199 -23.56 -6.61 -14.04
C LYS A 199 -24.30 -6.33 -15.35
N ASP A 200 -24.16 -7.20 -16.34
CA ASP A 200 -24.81 -7.09 -17.65
C ASP A 200 -26.29 -7.51 -17.63
N GLY A 201 -26.80 -7.95 -16.48
CA GLY A 201 -28.18 -8.40 -16.30
C GLY A 201 -28.44 -9.84 -16.77
N SER A 202 -27.39 -10.59 -17.17
CA SER A 202 -27.51 -12.02 -17.41
C SER A 202 -27.82 -12.79 -16.11
N SER A 203 -28.24 -14.06 -16.25
CA SER A 203 -28.74 -14.84 -15.11
C SER A 203 -27.68 -15.03 -14.02
N ALA A 204 -28.11 -14.84 -12.77
CA ALA A 204 -27.28 -15.12 -11.61
C ALA A 204 -26.92 -16.60 -11.55
N LYS A 205 -25.72 -16.90 -11.03
CA LYS A 205 -25.25 -18.26 -10.79
C LYS A 205 -25.18 -18.48 -9.28
N GLU A 206 -25.66 -19.64 -8.83
CA GLU A 206 -25.64 -20.04 -7.43
C GLU A 206 -24.90 -21.37 -7.27
N TRP A 207 -24.13 -21.49 -6.20
CA TRP A 207 -23.45 -22.72 -5.82
C TRP A 207 -23.68 -22.97 -4.34
N GLU A 208 -24.20 -24.16 -4.00
CA GLU A 208 -24.19 -24.62 -2.62
C GLU A 208 -22.78 -25.05 -2.24
N VAL A 209 -22.28 -24.47 -1.14
CA VAL A 209 -20.96 -24.81 -0.60
C VAL A 209 -21.08 -25.95 0.39
N TYR A 210 -21.98 -25.81 1.36
CA TYR A 210 -22.19 -26.82 2.39
C TYR A 210 -23.52 -26.62 3.13
N ASN A 211 -24.14 -27.71 3.56
CA ASN A 211 -25.29 -27.70 4.46
C ASN A 211 -24.86 -28.08 5.88
N PHE A 212 -24.79 -27.11 6.78
CA PHE A 212 -24.37 -27.30 8.16
C PHE A 212 -25.47 -28.00 8.97
N PRO A 213 -25.21 -29.17 9.58
CA PRO A 213 -26.16 -29.81 10.49
C PRO A 213 -26.13 -29.19 11.91
N ALA A 214 -25.07 -28.45 12.24
CA ALA A 214 -24.83 -27.79 13.53
C ALA A 214 -23.87 -26.61 13.33
N GLY A 215 -23.26 -26.08 14.41
CA GLY A 215 -22.34 -24.95 14.32
C GLY A 215 -21.07 -25.22 13.49
N GLY A 216 -20.43 -24.14 13.03
CA GLY A 216 -19.26 -24.19 12.15
C GLY A 216 -18.73 -22.81 11.79
N VAL A 217 -17.96 -22.72 10.69
CA VAL A 217 -17.44 -21.46 10.15
C VAL A 217 -17.53 -21.47 8.63
N GLY A 218 -17.72 -20.28 8.04
CA GLY A 218 -17.75 -20.08 6.59
C GLY A 218 -16.84 -18.92 6.18
N MET A 219 -16.29 -18.99 4.97
CA MET A 219 -15.47 -17.94 4.39
C MET A 219 -15.64 -17.88 2.88
N GLY A 220 -15.74 -16.67 2.33
CA GLY A 220 -15.64 -16.39 0.90
C GLY A 220 -14.45 -15.48 0.61
N MET A 221 -13.72 -15.75 -0.46
CA MET A 221 -12.58 -14.93 -0.91
C MET A 221 -12.59 -14.77 -2.43
N TYR A 222 -11.81 -13.82 -2.93
CA TYR A 222 -11.74 -13.53 -4.36
C TYR A 222 -10.33 -13.08 -4.78
N ASN A 223 -10.08 -13.16 -6.08
CA ASN A 223 -8.98 -12.48 -6.74
C ASN A 223 -9.45 -11.98 -8.12
N THR A 224 -8.60 -11.24 -8.84
CA THR A 224 -8.90 -10.73 -10.19
C THR A 224 -7.83 -11.14 -11.19
N ASP A 225 -8.23 -11.30 -12.45
CA ASP A 225 -7.31 -11.64 -13.53
C ASP A 225 -6.27 -10.54 -13.76
N GLU A 226 -6.64 -9.27 -13.56
CA GLU A 226 -5.74 -8.12 -13.69
C GLU A 226 -4.58 -8.19 -12.70
N GLU A 227 -4.88 -8.41 -11.42
CA GLU A 227 -3.86 -8.52 -10.36
C GLU A 227 -2.99 -9.75 -10.56
N SER A 228 -3.59 -10.87 -11.00
CA SER A 228 -2.86 -12.10 -11.30
C SER A 228 -1.89 -11.93 -12.48
N ARG A 229 -2.29 -11.20 -13.53
CA ARG A 229 -1.39 -10.87 -14.64
C ARG A 229 -0.27 -9.92 -14.21
N SER A 230 -0.61 -8.87 -13.47
CA SER A 230 0.38 -7.92 -12.94
C SER A 230 1.44 -8.62 -12.08
N LEU A 231 1.04 -9.57 -11.23
CA LEU A 231 1.98 -10.40 -10.48
C LEU A 231 2.96 -11.14 -11.39
N MET A 232 2.45 -11.79 -12.45
CA MET A 232 3.27 -12.56 -13.39
C MET A 232 4.29 -11.68 -14.12
N GLU A 233 3.85 -10.50 -14.58
CA GLU A 233 4.71 -9.52 -15.26
C GLU A 233 5.85 -9.03 -14.37
N VAL A 234 5.54 -8.66 -13.12
CA VAL A 234 6.56 -8.15 -12.18
C VAL A 234 7.52 -9.27 -11.76
N LEU A 235 7.03 -10.49 -11.57
CA LEU A 235 7.90 -11.65 -11.28
C LEU A 235 8.88 -11.92 -12.43
N LEU A 236 8.40 -11.86 -13.68
CA LEU A 236 9.24 -12.05 -14.86
C LEU A 236 10.28 -10.91 -14.98
N ALA A 237 9.85 -9.66 -14.81
CA ALA A 237 10.74 -8.51 -14.84
C ALA A 237 11.85 -8.60 -13.78
N LEU A 238 11.51 -9.02 -12.55
CA LEU A 238 12.51 -9.25 -11.52
C LEU A 238 13.46 -10.39 -11.88
N ALA A 239 12.96 -11.51 -12.39
CA ALA A 239 13.80 -12.63 -12.80
C ALA A 239 14.80 -12.23 -13.89
N LEU A 240 14.38 -11.41 -14.85
CA LEU A 240 15.25 -10.87 -15.89
C LEU A 240 16.28 -9.89 -15.31
N ALA A 241 15.88 -9.01 -14.39
CA ALA A 241 16.76 -8.03 -13.75
C ALA A 241 17.84 -8.68 -12.85
N LEU A 242 17.51 -9.79 -12.18
CA LEU A 242 18.46 -10.57 -11.38
C LEU A 242 19.43 -11.39 -12.24
N GLY A 243 19.16 -11.50 -13.54
CA GLY A 243 19.95 -12.29 -14.48
C GLY A 243 19.70 -13.80 -14.35
N PRO A 244 20.26 -14.60 -15.27
CA PRO A 244 20.08 -16.04 -15.25
C PRO A 244 20.62 -16.63 -13.95
N TRP A 245 19.90 -17.63 -13.44
CA TRP A 245 20.42 -18.53 -12.42
C TRP A 245 21.75 -19.10 -12.93
N GLN A 246 22.88 -18.62 -12.41
CA GLN A 246 24.15 -19.29 -12.63
C GLN A 246 24.05 -20.65 -11.95
N SER A 247 23.74 -21.69 -12.71
CA SER A 247 23.72 -23.07 -12.26
C SER A 247 25.12 -23.43 -11.77
N GLY A 248 25.32 -23.38 -10.46
CA GLY A 248 26.39 -24.13 -9.84
C GLY A 248 26.03 -25.60 -10.00
N SER A 249 26.72 -26.28 -10.92
CA SER A 249 26.79 -27.75 -11.04
C SER A 249 25.44 -28.51 -11.08
N PHE A 250 24.59 -28.18 -12.05
CA PHE A 250 23.74 -29.20 -12.66
C PHE A 250 24.13 -29.25 -14.12
N GLN A 251 24.73 -30.34 -14.58
CA GLN A 251 24.89 -30.63 -16.00
C GLN A 251 23.68 -31.47 -16.44
N PRO A 252 22.64 -30.89 -17.07
CA PRO A 252 21.74 -31.69 -17.86
C PRO A 252 22.48 -32.06 -19.16
N GLY A 253 22.39 -33.33 -19.54
CA GLY A 253 22.94 -33.85 -20.80
C GLY A 253 22.59 -32.94 -21.97
N GLY A 254 23.62 -32.61 -22.76
CA GLY A 254 23.60 -31.45 -23.63
C GLY A 254 22.53 -31.51 -24.71
N HIS A 255 21.74 -30.44 -24.79
CA HIS A 255 21.29 -29.83 -26.04
C HIS A 255 21.34 -28.31 -25.82
N ALA A 256 22.13 -27.62 -26.64
CA ALA A 256 22.31 -26.17 -26.56
C ALA A 256 21.05 -25.45 -27.05
N MET A 257 20.48 -24.58 -26.23
CA MET A 257 19.50 -23.58 -26.66
C MET A 257 20.26 -22.38 -27.26
N PRO A 258 19.76 -21.76 -28.34
CA PRO A 258 20.43 -20.63 -28.96
C PRO A 258 20.45 -19.40 -28.03
N ALA A 259 21.55 -18.65 -28.09
CA ALA A 259 21.76 -17.46 -27.28
C ALA A 259 20.75 -16.36 -27.65
N LEU A 260 20.02 -15.84 -26.66
CA LEU A 260 19.24 -14.62 -26.77
C LEU A 260 20.14 -13.39 -26.57
N PRO A 261 19.86 -12.26 -27.24
CA PRO A 261 20.74 -11.09 -27.24
C PRO A 261 20.85 -10.47 -25.85
N THR A 262 22.09 -10.14 -25.47
CA THR A 262 22.46 -9.51 -24.21
C THR A 262 21.91 -8.08 -24.14
N VAL A 263 20.91 -7.85 -23.28
CA VAL A 263 20.45 -6.48 -22.94
C VAL A 263 21.30 -5.96 -21.78
N HIS A 264 22.08 -4.91 -22.03
CA HIS A 264 22.85 -4.24 -20.99
C HIS A 264 21.94 -3.35 -20.13
N PHE A 265 21.59 -3.80 -18.92
CA PHE A 265 21.05 -2.93 -17.88
C PHE A 265 22.19 -2.38 -17.03
N GLY A 266 22.39 -1.06 -17.10
CA GLY A 266 23.36 -0.35 -16.25
C GLY A 266 22.95 -0.40 -14.78
N LEU A 267 23.84 -0.94 -13.93
CA LEU A 267 23.69 -0.93 -12.48
C LEU A 267 23.51 0.50 -11.94
N ARG A 268 22.37 0.77 -11.30
CA ARG A 268 22.24 1.83 -10.28
C ARG A 268 21.26 1.38 -9.20
N ALA A 269 21.77 1.36 -7.97
CA ALA A 269 21.13 1.30 -6.65
C ALA A 269 19.66 0.81 -6.57
N GLN A 270 19.47 -0.27 -5.79
CA GLN A 270 18.18 -0.83 -5.37
C GLN A 270 17.32 0.20 -4.61
N LEU A 271 16.52 0.93 -5.37
CA LEU A 271 15.20 1.42 -5.01
C LEU A 271 14.34 1.01 -6.20
N LEU A 272 13.70 -0.17 -6.11
CA LEU A 272 12.80 -0.63 -7.17
C LEU A 272 11.61 0.34 -7.23
N PRO A 273 11.44 1.11 -8.31
CA PRO A 273 10.23 1.91 -8.47
C PRO A 273 9.03 0.97 -8.62
N VAL A 274 7.87 1.42 -8.14
CA VAL A 274 6.58 0.89 -8.61
C VAL A 274 6.49 1.27 -10.08
N LEU A 275 6.82 0.35 -10.99
CA LEU A 275 6.66 0.56 -12.43
C LEU A 275 5.17 0.44 -12.74
N TYR A 276 4.58 1.51 -13.26
CA TYR A 276 3.18 1.50 -13.69
C TYR A 276 3.05 0.75 -15.03
N PRO A 277 1.91 0.08 -15.29
CA PRO A 277 1.68 -0.64 -16.55
C PRO A 277 1.87 0.23 -17.81
N GLU A 278 1.56 1.54 -17.74
CA GLU A 278 1.70 2.47 -18.87
C GLU A 278 3.16 2.76 -19.23
N GLU A 279 4.08 2.74 -18.25
CA GLU A 279 5.51 2.93 -18.51
C GLU A 279 6.15 1.67 -19.12
N MET A 280 5.57 0.50 -18.86
CA MET A 280 5.98 -0.77 -19.48
C MET A 280 5.51 -0.88 -20.94
N ALA A 281 4.33 -0.35 -21.27
CA ALA A 281 3.82 -0.32 -22.65
C ALA A 281 4.71 0.53 -23.57
N ALA A 282 5.16 1.69 -23.10
CA ALA A 282 6.08 2.56 -23.85
C ALA A 282 7.47 1.92 -24.08
N LEU A 283 7.92 1.06 -23.17
CA LEU A 283 9.18 0.31 -23.32
C LEU A 283 9.05 -0.86 -24.31
N LEU A 284 7.86 -1.46 -24.44
CA LEU A 284 7.59 -2.53 -25.39
C LEU A 284 7.36 -2.00 -26.82
N GLU A 285 6.66 -0.87 -27.00
CA GLU A 285 6.52 -0.22 -28.32
C GLU A 285 7.86 0.24 -28.90
N HIS A 286 8.79 0.66 -28.04
CA HIS A 286 10.14 1.02 -28.47
C HIS A 286 10.97 -0.19 -28.97
N GLN A 287 10.58 -1.43 -28.64
CA GLN A 287 11.24 -2.64 -29.13
C GLN A 287 10.70 -3.10 -30.50
N GLU A 288 9.40 -2.92 -30.79
CA GLU A 288 8.83 -3.32 -32.09
C GLU A 288 9.37 -2.48 -33.26
N HIS A 289 9.64 -1.18 -33.03
CA HIS A 289 10.20 -0.31 -34.09
C HIS A 289 11.66 -0.59 -34.46
N HIS A 290 12.38 -1.41 -33.69
CA HIS A 290 13.75 -1.83 -34.02
C HIS A 290 13.83 -3.20 -34.72
N SER A 291 12.72 -3.93 -34.85
CA SER A 291 12.69 -5.26 -35.47
C SER A 291 12.24 -5.29 -36.95
N GLU A 292 11.83 -4.16 -37.54
CA GLU A 292 11.42 -4.11 -38.97
C GLU A 292 12.54 -3.65 -39.93
N GLY A 293 13.79 -3.61 -39.47
CA GLY A 293 14.91 -3.18 -40.28
C GLY A 293 16.17 -4.01 -40.08
N LEU A 294 16.11 -5.31 -40.38
CA LEU A 294 17.25 -6.18 -40.72
C LEU A 294 16.77 -7.47 -41.39
#